data_AF-A0AAV0WLK8-F1
#
_entry.id   AF-A0AAV0WLK8-F1
#
_cell.length_a   1.000
_cell.length_b   1.000
_cell.length_c   1.000
_cell.angle_alpha   90.00
_cell.angle_beta   90.00
_cell.angle_gamma   90.00
#
_symmetry.space_group_name_H-M   'P 1'
#
loop_
_entity.id
_entity.type
_entity.pdbx_description
1 polymer ?
#
loop_
_entity_poly.entity_id
_entity_poly.type
_entity_poly.pdbx_seq_one_letter_code
_entity_poly.pdbx_strand_id
1 'polypeptide(L)'
;MVINKTKLGGYGHIVEIDESKFGRRKHHRGHRVEGQWVFGGYERETGKCFMVPVENRNATTLLAIIKEWIKPGTTIISDCWKV
;
A
#
# COMPACT_ATOMS: atom_id res chain seq x y z
N MET A 1 2.76 12.37 -0.90
CA MET A 1 2.60 13.29 -2.04
C MET A 1 2.59 12.42 -3.28
N VAL A 2 1.44 12.21 -3.92
CA VAL A 2 1.36 11.45 -5.18
C VAL A 2 1.84 12.39 -6.27
N ILE A 3 3.01 12.12 -6.85
CA ILE A 3 3.64 13.04 -7.80
C ILE A 3 3.05 12.88 -9.22
N ASN A 4 2.33 11.78 -9.49
CA ASN A 4 1.46 11.64 -10.66
C ASN A 4 0.54 10.42 -10.48
N LYS A 5 -0.79 10.60 -10.52
CA LYS A 5 -1.73 9.47 -10.32
C LYS A 5 -1.81 8.64 -11.60
N THR A 6 -1.19 7.46 -11.60
CA THR A 6 -1.24 6.50 -12.72
C THR A 6 -1.49 5.11 -12.18
N LYS A 7 -2.35 4.32 -12.85
CA LYS A 7 -2.53 2.91 -12.50
C LYS A 7 -1.27 2.10 -12.78
N LEU A 8 -0.83 1.33 -11.79
CA LEU A 8 0.31 0.41 -11.88
C LEU A 8 -0.10 -0.94 -12.47
N GLY A 9 0.88 -1.67 -12.97
CA GLY A 9 0.69 -3.03 -13.46
C GLY A 9 0.05 -3.11 -14.86
N GLY A 10 -0.51 -4.28 -15.12
CA GLY A 10 -0.99 -4.76 -16.40
C GLY A 10 -0.65 -6.23 -16.59
N TYR A 11 -1.04 -6.79 -17.73
CA TYR A 11 -0.73 -8.18 -18.05
C TYR A 11 0.79 -8.42 -18.04
N GLY A 12 1.25 -9.42 -17.29
CA GLY A 12 2.67 -9.74 -17.16
C GLY A 12 3.46 -8.89 -16.15
N HIS A 13 2.80 -7.98 -15.43
CA HIS A 13 3.41 -7.18 -14.37
C HIS A 13 3.09 -7.73 -12.97
N ILE A 14 4.00 -7.49 -12.03
CA ILE A 14 3.85 -7.85 -10.63
C ILE A 14 3.81 -6.59 -9.77
N VAL A 15 2.76 -6.45 -8.98
CA VAL A 15 2.65 -5.41 -7.95
C VAL A 15 2.62 -6.05 -6.58
N GLU A 16 3.61 -5.71 -5.75
CA GLU A 16 3.62 -6.03 -4.33
C GLU A 16 2.77 -5.00 -3.58
N ILE A 17 1.97 -5.44 -2.61
CA ILE A 17 1.15 -4.57 -1.76
C ILE A 17 1.47 -4.80 -0.27
N ASP A 18 1.40 -3.74 0.52
CA ASP A 18 1.71 -3.78 1.96
C ASP A 18 0.99 -2.69 2.78
N GLU A 19 0.73 -2.99 4.06
CA GLU A 19 0.17 -2.09 5.07
C GLU A 19 1.23 -1.67 6.09
N SER A 20 1.64 -0.41 6.05
CA SER A 20 2.61 0.17 6.98
C SER A 20 1.98 1.20 7.91
N LYS A 21 2.21 1.09 9.23
CA LYS A 21 1.77 2.11 10.21
C LYS A 21 2.84 3.16 10.44
N PHE A 22 2.59 4.36 9.93
CA PHE A 22 3.45 5.52 10.14
C PHE A 22 3.08 6.20 11.45
N GLY A 23 3.84 5.89 12.50
CA GLY A 23 3.76 6.55 13.81
C GLY A 23 5.14 6.70 14.42
N ARG A 24 5.33 7.70 15.29
CA ARG A 24 6.64 7.91 15.91
C ARG A 24 6.85 6.87 17.03
N ARG A 25 7.68 5.86 16.77
CA ARG A 25 8.59 5.25 17.74
C ARG A 25 9.74 4.53 17.03
N LYS A 26 10.91 5.16 17.03
CA LYS A 26 12.19 4.48 16.80
C LYS A 26 12.89 4.40 18.16
N HIS A 27 13.24 3.20 18.64
CA HIS A 27 13.98 2.96 19.90
C HIS A 27 13.28 3.28 21.24
N HIS A 28 11.95 3.13 21.35
CA HIS A 28 11.20 3.19 22.63
C HIS A 28 11.35 4.48 23.47
N ARG A 29 12.02 5.53 22.97
CA ARG A 29 12.13 6.83 23.65
C ARG A 29 10.98 7.75 23.23
N GLY A 30 10.31 8.37 24.21
CA GLY A 30 9.35 9.46 24.01
C GLY A 30 7.85 9.09 24.00
N HIS A 31 7.03 10.15 23.91
CA HIS A 31 5.56 10.17 24.03
C HIS A 31 4.85 9.36 22.94
N ARG A 32 3.71 8.77 23.28
CA ARG A 32 2.84 8.01 22.37
C ARG A 32 2.29 8.97 21.31
N VAL A 33 2.45 8.64 20.03
CA VAL A 33 1.85 9.41 18.92
C VAL A 33 0.84 8.51 18.23
N GLU A 34 -0.38 9.00 17.98
CA GLU A 34 -1.33 8.35 17.07
C GLU A 34 -0.66 8.20 15.70
N GLY A 35 -0.62 6.97 15.19
CA GLY A 35 0.02 6.67 13.91
C GLY A 35 -1.02 6.56 12.79
N GLN A 36 -0.65 7.02 11.60
CA GLN A 36 -1.42 6.93 10.36
C GLN A 36 -1.12 5.60 9.67
N TRP A 37 -2.13 4.80 9.34
CA TRP A 37 -1.93 3.68 8.43
C TRP A 37 -1.74 4.19 7.01
N VAL A 38 -0.82 3.57 6.28
CA VAL A 38 -0.58 3.81 4.86
C VAL A 38 -0.61 2.45 4.17
N PHE A 39 -1.41 2.35 3.13
CA PHE A 39 -1.44 1.21 2.23
C PHE A 39 -0.72 1.60 0.94
N GLY A 40 0.16 0.74 0.47
CA GLY A 40 0.96 1.03 -0.71
C GLY A 40 1.10 -0.17 -1.63
N GLY A 41 1.59 0.11 -2.83
CA GLY A 41 2.01 -0.93 -3.75
C GLY A 41 3.22 -0.51 -4.57
N TYR A 42 4.05 -1.49 -4.92
CA TYR A 42 5.31 -1.34 -5.65
C TYR A 42 5.29 -2.25 -6.88
N GLU A 43 5.46 -1.67 -8.06
CA GLU A 43 5.54 -2.40 -9.33
C GLU A 43 6.99 -2.80 -9.61
N ARG A 44 7.27 -4.11 -9.64
CA ARG A 44 8.63 -4.64 -9.75
C ARG A 44 9.34 -4.21 -11.04
N GLU A 45 8.59 -4.14 -12.14
CA GLU A 45 9.16 -3.91 -13.47
C GLU A 45 9.53 -2.46 -13.72
N THR A 46 8.82 -1.51 -13.11
CA THR A 46 9.00 -0.06 -13.37
C THR A 46 9.58 0.70 -12.19
N GLY A 47 9.56 0.11 -10.99
CA GLY A 47 9.92 0.77 -9.74
C GLY A 47 8.91 1.85 -9.30
N LYS A 48 7.77 1.98 -9.98
CA LYS A 48 6.72 2.92 -9.60
C LYS A 48 5.98 2.39 -8.38
N CYS A 49 5.53 3.31 -7.52
CA CYS A 49 4.75 2.97 -6.35
C CYS A 49 3.60 3.95 -6.11
N PHE A 50 2.62 3.49 -5.34
CA PHE A 50 1.62 4.35 -4.72
C PHE A 50 1.66 4.20 -3.20
N MET A 51 1.26 5.26 -2.50
CA MET A 51 1.12 5.28 -1.04
C MET A 51 -0.13 6.08 -0.71
N VAL A 52 -1.11 5.42 -0.10
CA VAL A 52 -2.41 5.97 0.24
C VAL A 52 -2.60 5.90 1.76
N PRO A 53 -2.73 7.04 2.46
CA PRO A 53 -3.11 7.02 3.86
C PRO A 53 -4.52 6.45 4.00
N VAL A 54 -4.71 5.53 4.95
CA VAL A 54 -6.00 4.92 5.25
C VAL A 54 -6.30 5.06 6.74
N GLU A 55 -7.55 5.38 7.09
CA GLU A 55 -7.96 5.40 8.50
C GLU A 55 -8.05 3.98 9.06
N ASN A 56 -8.65 3.07 8.27
CA ASN A 56 -8.86 1.68 8.64
C ASN A 56 -8.39 0.74 7.52
N ARG A 57 -7.75 -0.36 7.90
CA ARG A 57 -7.22 -1.41 7.00
C ARG A 57 -8.22 -2.56 6.78
N ASN A 58 -9.51 -2.24 6.67
CA ASN A 58 -10.51 -3.28 6.41
C ASN A 58 -10.46 -3.72 4.94
N ALA A 59 -10.95 -4.94 4.67
CA ALA A 59 -10.89 -5.52 3.33
C ALA A 59 -11.57 -4.63 2.27
N THR A 60 -12.69 -3.99 2.60
CA THR A 60 -13.44 -3.12 1.69
C THR A 60 -12.60 -1.92 1.25
N THR A 61 -11.93 -1.24 2.18
CA THR A 61 -11.06 -0.10 1.92
C THR A 61 -9.86 -0.52 1.06
N LEU A 62 -9.18 -1.62 1.42
CA LEU A 62 -8.00 -2.08 0.68
C LEU A 62 -8.36 -2.53 -0.75
N LEU A 63 -9.47 -3.27 -0.92
CA LEU A 63 -9.95 -3.69 -2.23
C LEU A 63 -10.35 -2.51 -3.12
N ALA A 64 -10.94 -1.45 -2.55
CA ALA A 64 -11.25 -0.24 -3.30
C ALA A 64 -9.97 0.43 -3.82
N ILE A 65 -8.93 0.54 -2.99
CA ILE A 65 -7.64 1.10 -3.38
C ILE A 65 -6.97 0.23 -4.45
N ILE A 66 -6.98 -1.10 -4.31
CA ILE A 66 -6.44 -2.02 -5.33
C ILE A 66 -7.12 -1.77 -6.70
N LYS A 67 -8.45 -1.68 -6.74
CA LYS A 67 -9.20 -1.44 -8.00
C LYS A 67 -8.90 -0.07 -8.61
N GLU A 68 -8.64 0.92 -7.78
CA GLU A 68 -8.31 2.28 -8.20
C GLU A 68 -6.88 2.40 -8.73
N TRP A 69 -5.92 1.69 -8.14
CA TRP A 69 -4.49 1.89 -8.40
C TRP A 69 -3.82 0.81 -9.24
N ILE A 70 -4.42 -0.39 -9.36
CA ILE A 70 -3.84 -1.53 -10.08
C ILE A 70 -4.69 -1.84 -11.31
N LYS A 71 -4.04 -2.07 -12.46
CA LYS A 71 -4.73 -2.46 -13.70
C LYS A 71 -5.20 -3.92 -13.63
N PRO A 72 -6.33 -4.27 -14.29
CA PRO A 72 -6.71 -5.67 -14.46
C PRO A 72 -5.60 -6.50 -15.13
N GLY A 73 -5.52 -7.78 -14.77
CA GLY A 73 -4.50 -8.71 -15.31
C GLY A 73 -3.12 -8.63 -14.64
N THR A 74 -2.95 -7.76 -13.65
CA THR A 74 -1.74 -7.69 -12.82
C THR A 74 -1.68 -8.85 -11.84
N THR A 75 -0.50 -9.43 -11.64
CA THR A 75 -0.24 -10.37 -10.55
C THR A 75 0.03 -9.58 -9.27
N ILE A 76 -0.78 -9.79 -8.22
CA ILE A 76 -0.61 -9.11 -6.93
C ILE A 76 0.05 -10.06 -5.93
N ILE A 77 1.08 -9.57 -5.23
CA ILE A 77 1.75 -10.30 -4.14
C ILE A 77 1.52 -9.53 -2.83
N SER A 78 1.09 -10.23 -1.79
CA SER A 78 0.89 -9.72 -0.42
C SER A 78 1.44 -10.73 0.58
N ASP A 79 1.90 -10.27 1.73
CA ASP A 79 2.32 -11.12 2.86
C ASP A 79 1.14 -11.78 3.60
N CYS A 80 -0.09 -11.44 3.19
CA CYS A 80 -1.36 -11.94 3.73
C CYS A 80 -1.55 -11.64 5.22
N TRP A 81 -2.82 -11.53 5.60
CA TRP A 81 -3.15 -11.41 7.02
C TRP A 81 -2.88 -12.74 7.71
N LYS A 82 -2.34 -12.66 8.93
CA LYS A 82 -2.24 -13.83 9.79
C LYS A 82 -3.65 -14.34 10.09
N VAL A 83 -3.88 -15.61 9.77
CA VAL A 83 -5.13 -16.33 10.04
C VAL A 83 -5.24 -16.70 11.52
#